data_AF-Q4JUD7-F1
#
_entry.id   AF-Q4JUD7-F1
#
_cell.length_a   1.000
_cell.length_b   1.000
_cell.length_c   1.000
_cell.angle_alpha   90.00
_cell.angle_beta   90.00
_cell.angle_gamma   90.00
#
_symmetry.space_group_name_H-M   'P 1'
#
loop_
_entity.id
_entity.type
_entity.pdbx_description
1 polymer ?
#
loop_
_entity_poly.entity_id
_entity_poly.type
_entity_poly.pdbx_seq_one_letter_code
_entity_poly.pdbx_strand_id
1 'polypeptide(L)'
;MTSTPAEAKITVMAVHAHPDDETLWTGLALAKARRLGHDVAVVTCTLGEEGEVIGEKYQALVDAQQYEQGTGMLGGYRIAELQRALGALGVQHGPNFLGGCGTWRDSGMEGSESIRHPRAFAREVEPAQDLLDAQVEQLIQQIQSIRPEVILTYAADGGYGHPDHKQAHRIVHEAVQRLSGASAEGAGADVFVPSQVLWCVTEDEKFAKGMQGLEDDPTAVPEGWTLPAAGEIATVPSAEVDLVIHGSAEDVAAKQAAMRAHATQIWVADGTASDVNAQVRESNPPAPSATTLFCLSNLITQPLLDSESYRLGWTAPGVPEDFFARALAEQMV
;
A
#
# COMPACT_ATOMS: atom_id res chain seq x y z
N MET A 1 24.64 31.60 -11.25
CA MET A 1 23.81 30.39 -11.09
C MET A 1 23.41 30.32 -9.63
N THR A 2 22.25 30.86 -9.30
CA THR A 2 21.64 30.69 -7.98
C THR A 2 20.98 29.32 -8.00
N SER A 3 21.64 28.31 -7.45
CA SER A 3 20.99 27.02 -7.21
C SER A 3 19.78 27.27 -6.31
N THR A 4 18.58 26.97 -6.80
CA THR A 4 17.39 26.86 -5.95
C THR A 4 17.77 25.93 -4.80
N PRO A 5 17.56 26.31 -3.52
CA PRO A 5 17.85 25.42 -2.41
C PRO A 5 17.18 24.07 -2.69
N ALA A 6 17.93 22.98 -2.60
CA ALA A 6 17.31 21.66 -2.54
C ALA A 6 16.24 21.72 -1.44
N GLU A 7 15.00 21.40 -1.77
CA GLU A 7 13.95 21.36 -0.75
C GLU A 7 14.39 20.46 0.39
N ALA A 8 14.01 20.82 1.62
CA ALA A 8 14.45 20.09 2.80
C ALA A 8 14.03 18.61 2.66
N LYS A 9 14.97 17.71 3.00
CA LYS A 9 14.69 16.28 3.04
C LYS A 9 13.54 16.01 4.02
N ILE A 10 12.42 15.52 3.52
CA ILE A 10 11.29 15.02 4.33
C ILE A 10 11.37 13.50 4.56
N THR A 11 10.52 13.02 5.46
CA THR A 11 10.24 11.61 5.74
C THR A 11 8.80 11.29 5.34
N VAL A 12 8.64 10.28 4.46
CA VAL A 12 7.34 9.75 4.03
C VAL A 12 7.11 8.41 4.73
N MET A 13 5.97 8.25 5.41
CA MET A 13 5.58 6.98 6.03
C MET A 13 4.32 6.44 5.36
N ALA A 14 4.38 5.22 4.85
CA ALA A 14 3.17 4.49 4.44
C ALA A 14 2.66 3.62 5.59
N VAL A 15 1.36 3.62 5.83
CA VAL A 15 0.69 2.78 6.84
C VAL A 15 -0.32 1.88 6.13
N HIS A 16 0.01 0.59 6.06
CA HIS A 16 -0.71 -0.41 5.28
C HIS A 16 -1.15 -1.59 6.13
N ALA A 17 -2.27 -2.21 5.73
CA ALA A 17 -2.86 -3.33 6.45
C ALA A 17 -2.05 -4.61 6.28
N HIS A 18 -1.71 -4.96 5.04
CA HIS A 18 -1.10 -6.23 4.68
C HIS A 18 0.28 -6.06 4.02
N PRO A 19 1.08 -7.13 3.96
CA PRO A 19 2.46 -7.06 3.47
C PRO A 19 2.65 -6.64 2.01
N ASP A 20 1.65 -6.74 1.15
CA ASP A 20 1.73 -6.44 -0.30
C ASP A 20 1.20 -5.04 -0.66
N ASP A 21 0.45 -4.43 0.25
CA ASP A 21 -0.25 -3.17 0.05
C ASP A 21 0.68 -1.97 -0.21
N GLU A 22 1.84 -1.91 0.43
CA GLU A 22 2.79 -0.80 0.20
C GLU A 22 3.25 -0.75 -1.24
N THR A 23 3.38 -1.92 -1.86
CA THR A 23 3.77 -2.02 -3.25
C THR A 23 2.59 -1.69 -4.17
N LEU A 24 1.39 -2.21 -3.87
CA LEU A 24 0.21 -2.01 -4.70
C LEU A 24 -0.25 -0.56 -4.74
N TRP A 25 -0.37 0.07 -3.57
CA TRP A 25 -0.99 1.38 -3.39
C TRP A 25 -0.01 2.55 -3.42
N THR A 26 1.22 2.36 -2.96
CA THR A 26 2.15 3.47 -2.73
C THR A 26 3.56 3.22 -3.28
N GLY A 27 3.79 2.10 -3.96
CA GLY A 27 5.12 1.67 -4.37
C GLY A 27 5.84 2.69 -5.27
N LEU A 28 5.10 3.39 -6.13
CA LEU A 28 5.67 4.39 -7.02
C LEU A 28 6.06 5.66 -6.26
N ALA A 29 5.19 6.15 -5.37
CA ALA A 29 5.46 7.30 -4.52
C ALA A 29 6.64 7.04 -3.58
N LEU A 30 6.72 5.84 -2.99
CA LEU A 30 7.84 5.43 -2.13
C LEU A 30 9.15 5.34 -2.91
N ALA A 31 9.14 4.69 -4.09
CA ALA A 31 10.32 4.62 -4.96
C ALA A 31 10.79 6.02 -5.38
N LYS A 32 9.87 6.89 -5.81
CA LYS A 32 10.17 8.26 -6.22
C LYS A 32 10.71 9.08 -5.05
N ALA A 33 10.08 9.03 -3.88
CA ALA A 33 10.56 9.73 -2.69
C ALA A 33 11.99 9.31 -2.35
N ARG A 34 12.25 8.00 -2.39
CA ARG A 34 13.57 7.45 -2.09
C ARG A 34 14.63 7.85 -3.11
N ARG A 35 14.29 7.87 -4.41
CA ARG A 35 15.18 8.31 -5.50
C ARG A 35 15.52 9.79 -5.39
N LEU A 36 14.55 10.63 -5.01
CA LEU A 36 14.75 12.06 -4.76
C LEU A 36 15.52 12.35 -3.44
N GLY A 37 15.85 11.32 -2.66
CA GLY A 37 16.68 11.42 -1.48
C GLY A 37 15.92 11.68 -0.18
N HIS A 38 14.60 11.53 -0.18
CA HIS A 38 13.77 11.54 1.03
C HIS A 38 13.92 10.26 1.84
N ASP A 39 13.62 10.34 3.14
CA ASP A 39 13.49 9.15 3.97
C ASP A 39 12.12 8.52 3.76
N VAL A 40 12.08 7.18 3.77
CA VAL A 40 10.85 6.41 3.58
C VAL A 40 10.77 5.35 4.66
N ALA A 41 9.60 5.23 5.28
CA ALA A 41 9.27 4.17 6.22
C ALA A 41 7.94 3.50 5.82
N VAL A 42 7.83 2.20 6.09
CA VAL A 42 6.57 1.46 5.93
C VAL A 42 6.23 0.83 7.26
N VAL A 43 5.00 1.09 7.74
CA VAL A 43 4.37 0.43 8.88
C VAL A 43 3.30 -0.50 8.36
N THR A 44 3.49 -1.80 8.58
CA THR A 44 2.52 -2.84 8.20
C THR A 44 1.77 -3.32 9.44
N CYS A 45 0.44 -3.30 9.41
CA CYS A 45 -0.39 -3.59 10.56
C CYS A 45 -0.48 -5.10 10.88
N THR A 46 -0.57 -5.94 9.85
CA THR A 46 -0.74 -7.39 9.97
C THR A 46 0.25 -8.15 9.09
N LEU A 47 0.22 -9.48 9.10
CA LEU A 47 1.10 -10.31 8.26
C LEU A 47 0.37 -10.92 7.05
N GLY A 48 -0.89 -10.52 6.77
CA GLY A 48 -1.66 -11.04 5.64
C GLY A 48 -1.95 -12.54 5.76
N GLU A 49 -2.19 -13.02 6.98
CA GLU A 49 -2.30 -14.45 7.27
C GLU A 49 -3.61 -15.08 6.78
N GLU A 50 -4.62 -14.27 6.47
CA GLU A 50 -5.89 -14.69 5.90
C GLU A 50 -5.92 -14.50 4.37
N GLY A 51 -4.82 -14.04 3.77
CA GLY A 51 -4.69 -13.89 2.33
C GLY A 51 -4.58 -15.23 1.59
N GLU A 52 -4.88 -15.18 0.30
CA GLU A 52 -4.76 -16.33 -0.60
C GLU A 52 -3.30 -16.55 -1.06
N VAL A 53 -3.05 -17.61 -1.83
CA VAL A 53 -1.75 -17.85 -2.47
C VAL A 53 -1.98 -18.13 -3.95
N ILE A 54 -1.25 -17.45 -4.83
CA ILE A 54 -1.26 -17.75 -6.27
C ILE A 54 -0.59 -19.12 -6.51
N GLY A 55 -1.30 -19.99 -7.23
CA GLY A 55 -0.79 -21.29 -7.67
C GLY A 55 -0.67 -22.33 -6.56
N GLU A 56 -0.25 -23.53 -6.94
CA GLU A 56 -0.37 -24.72 -6.07
C GLU A 56 0.81 -24.94 -5.11
N LYS A 57 2.01 -24.47 -5.46
CA LYS A 57 3.26 -24.91 -4.82
C LYS A 57 3.30 -24.61 -3.31
N TYR A 58 2.77 -23.45 -2.93
CA TYR A 58 2.77 -22.98 -1.54
C TYR A 58 1.37 -22.88 -0.96
N GLN A 59 0.38 -23.54 -1.58
CA GLN A 59 -1.00 -23.49 -1.12
C GLN A 59 -1.16 -23.96 0.33
N ALA A 60 -0.32 -24.89 0.81
CA ALA A 60 -0.33 -25.35 2.19
C ALA A 60 0.10 -24.29 3.23
N LEU A 61 0.59 -23.10 2.82
CA LEU A 61 0.94 -22.03 3.76
C LEU A 61 -0.29 -21.31 4.34
N VAL A 62 -1.42 -21.32 3.63
CA VAL A 62 -2.66 -20.65 4.06
C VAL A 62 -3.23 -21.27 5.34
N ASP A 63 -4.26 -20.63 5.91
CA ASP A 63 -4.96 -21.15 7.07
C ASP A 63 -5.68 -22.48 6.78
N ALA A 64 -5.76 -23.36 7.79
CA ALA A 64 -6.46 -24.64 7.69
C ALA A 64 -7.96 -24.50 7.37
N GLN A 65 -8.55 -23.32 7.65
CA GLN A 65 -9.93 -22.99 7.26
C GLN A 65 -10.09 -22.75 5.75
N GLN A 66 -9.02 -22.33 5.07
CA GLN A 66 -9.01 -22.04 3.64
C GLN A 66 -8.55 -23.25 2.80
N TYR A 67 -7.68 -24.09 3.37
CA TYR A 67 -7.17 -25.29 2.73
C TYR A 67 -7.00 -26.41 3.77
N GLU A 68 -7.51 -27.61 3.49
CA GLU A 68 -7.52 -28.72 4.48
C GLU A 68 -6.13 -29.07 5.03
N GLN A 69 -5.08 -28.91 4.22
CA GLN A 69 -3.68 -29.12 4.63
C GLN A 69 -2.95 -27.82 5.00
N GLY A 70 -3.70 -26.75 5.24
CA GLY A 70 -3.20 -25.42 5.59
C GLY A 70 -2.43 -25.44 6.92
N THR A 71 -1.27 -24.79 6.92
CA THR A 71 -0.35 -24.74 8.06
C THR A 71 -0.44 -23.45 8.86
N GLY A 72 -1.10 -22.41 8.32
CA GLY A 72 -1.13 -21.07 8.92
C GLY A 72 0.22 -20.35 8.94
N MET A 73 1.17 -20.78 8.10
CA MET A 73 2.54 -20.24 8.05
C MET A 73 2.70 -19.06 7.09
N LEU A 74 1.65 -18.69 6.34
CA LEU A 74 1.69 -17.65 5.31
C LEU A 74 2.23 -16.31 5.82
N GLY A 75 1.78 -15.85 6.99
CA GLY A 75 2.24 -14.58 7.54
C GLY A 75 3.75 -14.51 7.74
N GLY A 76 4.35 -15.59 8.25
CA GLY A 76 5.80 -15.69 8.40
C GLY A 76 6.55 -15.70 7.07
N TYR A 77 5.95 -16.29 6.03
CA TYR A 77 6.50 -16.28 4.67
C TYR A 77 6.47 -14.86 4.06
N ARG A 78 5.35 -14.16 4.22
CA ARG A 78 5.14 -12.80 3.70
C ARG A 78 6.04 -11.75 4.33
N ILE A 79 6.54 -11.94 5.55
CA ILE A 79 7.59 -11.06 6.12
C ILE A 79 8.81 -10.99 5.19
N ALA A 80 9.23 -12.12 4.63
CA ALA A 80 10.39 -12.16 3.73
C ALA A 80 10.07 -11.56 2.35
N GLU A 81 8.83 -11.69 1.87
CA GLU A 81 8.34 -11.01 0.66
C GLU A 81 8.40 -9.49 0.83
N LEU A 82 7.83 -8.98 1.93
CA LEU A 82 7.88 -7.57 2.29
C LEU A 82 9.29 -7.03 2.44
N GLN A 83 10.20 -7.76 3.10
CA GLN A 83 11.61 -7.34 3.20
C GLN A 83 12.27 -7.18 1.82
N ARG A 84 12.01 -8.10 0.88
CA ARG A 84 12.54 -8.00 -0.48
C ARG A 84 11.89 -6.86 -1.27
N ALA A 85 10.58 -6.67 -1.11
CA ALA A 85 9.84 -5.57 -1.74
C ALA A 85 10.37 -4.21 -1.27
N LEU A 86 10.50 -4.02 0.04
CA LEU A 86 11.10 -2.82 0.64
C LEU A 86 12.53 -2.58 0.14
N GLY A 87 13.34 -3.64 0.01
CA GLY A 87 14.67 -3.57 -0.58
C GLY A 87 14.65 -3.07 -2.03
N ALA A 88 13.70 -3.52 -2.84
CA ALA A 88 13.51 -3.07 -4.22
C ALA A 88 13.06 -1.60 -4.32
N LEU A 89 12.26 -1.13 -3.35
CA LEU A 89 11.86 0.28 -3.22
C LEU A 89 12.95 1.17 -2.57
N GLY A 90 14.09 0.59 -2.19
CA GLY A 90 15.20 1.31 -1.54
C GLY A 90 14.99 1.67 -0.06
N VAL A 91 14.00 1.05 0.60
CA VAL A 91 13.69 1.21 2.02
C VAL A 91 14.62 0.30 2.84
N GLN A 92 15.52 0.90 3.62
CA GLN A 92 16.63 0.17 4.28
C GLN A 92 16.33 -0.31 5.71
N HIS A 93 15.34 0.30 6.39
CA HIS A 93 15.07 0.07 7.82
C HIS A 93 13.61 -0.36 8.05
N GLY A 94 13.21 -1.47 7.44
CA GLY A 94 11.90 -2.07 7.61
C GLY A 94 11.92 -3.60 7.44
N PRO A 95 10.77 -4.27 7.57
CA PRO A 95 9.46 -3.68 7.87
C PRO A 95 9.29 -3.22 9.33
N ASN A 96 8.55 -2.13 9.54
CA ASN A 96 8.05 -1.77 10.86
C ASN A 96 6.66 -2.40 11.01
N PHE A 97 6.43 -3.16 12.08
CA PHE A 97 5.13 -3.77 12.34
C PHE A 97 4.40 -3.01 13.45
N LEU A 98 3.11 -2.73 13.26
CA LEU A 98 2.29 -2.05 14.27
C LEU A 98 2.28 -2.84 15.58
N GLY A 99 2.81 -2.24 16.65
CA GLY A 99 2.93 -2.90 17.95
C GLY A 99 3.93 -4.06 18.00
N GLY A 100 4.74 -4.26 16.96
CA GLY A 100 5.69 -5.38 16.84
C GLY A 100 5.19 -6.53 15.97
N CYS A 101 6.13 -7.38 15.53
CA CYS A 101 5.85 -8.48 14.61
C CYS A 101 4.82 -9.45 15.18
N GLY A 102 3.70 -9.63 14.46
CA GLY A 102 2.64 -10.55 14.83
C GLY A 102 1.77 -10.08 16.01
N THR A 103 1.81 -8.80 16.38
CA THR A 103 0.90 -8.26 17.42
C THR A 103 -0.56 -8.34 16.97
N TRP A 104 -0.84 -7.90 15.74
CA TRP A 104 -2.16 -8.00 15.10
C TRP A 104 -2.17 -9.04 14.00
N ARG A 105 -3.34 -9.66 13.81
CA ARG A 105 -3.62 -10.66 12.79
C ARG A 105 -4.53 -10.05 11.73
N ASP A 106 -4.29 -10.41 10.46
CA ASP A 106 -5.21 -10.16 9.35
C ASP A 106 -6.64 -10.60 9.73
N SER A 107 -7.59 -9.69 9.60
CA SER A 107 -8.97 -9.95 10.03
C SER A 107 -9.78 -10.71 8.99
N GLY A 108 -9.28 -10.83 7.76
CA GLY A 108 -10.09 -11.24 6.62
C GLY A 108 -11.24 -10.25 6.35
N MET A 109 -12.22 -10.72 5.58
CA MET A 109 -13.39 -9.91 5.19
C MET A 109 -14.47 -9.85 6.28
N GLU A 110 -15.33 -8.84 6.19
CA GLU A 110 -16.52 -8.71 7.04
C GLU A 110 -17.37 -9.98 7.00
N GLY A 111 -17.82 -10.44 8.18
CA GLY A 111 -18.60 -11.67 8.32
C GLY A 111 -17.81 -12.98 8.26
N SER A 112 -16.49 -12.95 8.04
CA SER A 112 -15.63 -14.12 8.17
C SER A 112 -15.54 -14.61 9.63
N GLU A 113 -15.05 -15.83 9.86
CA GLU A 113 -14.75 -16.29 11.22
C GLU A 113 -13.47 -15.63 11.77
N SER A 114 -12.51 -15.31 10.90
CA SER A 114 -11.21 -14.74 11.28
C SER A 114 -11.32 -13.34 11.89
N ILE A 115 -12.31 -12.52 11.50
CA ILE A 115 -12.54 -11.20 12.12
C ILE A 115 -12.91 -11.27 13.61
N ARG A 116 -13.34 -12.45 14.09
CA ARG A 116 -13.66 -12.72 15.50
C ARG A 116 -12.43 -13.15 16.30
N HIS A 117 -11.31 -13.43 15.64
CA HIS A 117 -10.08 -13.85 16.30
C HIS A 117 -9.64 -12.79 17.33
N PRO A 118 -9.14 -13.17 18.53
CA PRO A 118 -8.82 -12.21 19.58
C PRO A 118 -7.78 -11.13 19.20
N ARG A 119 -6.92 -11.44 18.22
CA ARG A 119 -5.91 -10.53 17.65
C ARG A 119 -6.28 -9.93 16.29
N ALA A 120 -7.48 -10.17 15.76
CA ALA A 120 -7.90 -9.57 14.49
C ALA A 120 -7.74 -8.04 14.57
N PHE A 121 -7.13 -7.45 13.55
CA PHE A 121 -6.79 -6.03 13.54
C PHE A 121 -8.05 -5.14 13.54
N ALA A 122 -9.04 -5.48 12.72
CA ALA A 122 -10.36 -4.87 12.63
C ALA A 122 -11.43 -5.66 13.42
N ARG A 123 -11.07 -6.25 14.56
CA ARG A 123 -11.96 -7.11 15.35
C ARG A 123 -13.30 -6.45 15.68
N GLU A 124 -14.40 -7.14 15.34
CA GLU A 124 -15.78 -6.70 15.58
C GLU A 124 -16.36 -7.21 16.91
N VAL A 125 -15.72 -6.90 18.05
CA VAL A 125 -16.27 -7.29 19.36
C VAL A 125 -16.05 -6.20 20.42
N GLU A 126 -17.08 -5.95 21.22
CA GLU A 126 -17.05 -4.98 22.32
C GLU A 126 -16.29 -5.50 23.57
N PRO A 127 -15.56 -4.64 24.31
CA PRO A 127 -15.36 -3.23 24.00
C PRO A 127 -14.32 -3.02 22.89
N ALA A 128 -14.74 -2.41 21.78
CA ALA A 128 -13.87 -2.14 20.63
C ALA A 128 -12.86 -1.01 20.93
N GLN A 129 -13.15 -0.18 21.94
CA GLN A 129 -12.37 1.02 22.25
C GLN A 129 -10.99 0.72 22.82
N ASP A 130 -10.85 -0.25 23.74
CA ASP A 130 -9.55 -0.58 24.33
C ASP A 130 -8.56 -1.09 23.26
N LEU A 131 -9.07 -1.85 22.28
CA LEU A 131 -8.29 -2.36 21.16
C LEU A 131 -7.87 -1.21 20.22
N LEU A 132 -8.79 -0.31 19.90
CA LEU A 132 -8.48 0.89 19.13
C LEU A 132 -7.43 1.76 19.84
N ASP A 133 -7.59 2.00 21.14
CA ASP A 133 -6.66 2.82 21.92
C ASP A 133 -5.25 2.22 21.93
N ALA A 134 -5.13 0.90 22.07
CA ALA A 134 -3.85 0.21 21.98
C ALA A 134 -3.21 0.37 20.59
N GLN A 135 -3.98 0.23 19.51
CA GLN A 135 -3.47 0.40 18.14
C GLN A 135 -3.04 1.83 17.85
N VAL A 136 -3.84 2.81 18.28
CA VAL A 136 -3.54 4.23 18.11
C VAL A 136 -2.28 4.60 18.89
N GLU A 137 -2.11 4.13 20.12
CA GLU A 137 -0.91 4.37 20.91
C GLU A 137 0.35 3.74 20.26
N GLN A 138 0.22 2.53 19.72
CA GLN A 138 1.31 1.89 18.97
C GLN A 138 1.70 2.68 17.73
N LEU A 139 0.72 3.23 16.99
CA LEU A 139 1.01 4.07 15.83
C LEU A 139 1.60 5.43 16.22
N ILE A 140 1.12 6.05 17.31
CA ILE A 140 1.70 7.27 17.87
C ILE A 140 3.18 7.06 18.20
N GLN A 141 3.54 5.94 18.82
CA GLN A 141 4.95 5.62 19.11
C GLN A 141 5.80 5.54 17.84
N GLN A 142 5.27 4.93 16.77
CA GLN A 142 5.94 4.90 15.45
C GLN A 142 6.08 6.32 14.87
N ILE A 143 5.01 7.13 14.87
CA ILE A 143 5.02 8.51 14.37
C ILE A 143 6.02 9.37 15.14
N GLN A 144 6.08 9.29 16.47
CA GLN A 144 7.03 10.06 17.27
C GLN A 144 8.50 9.65 17.04
N SER A 145 8.74 8.36 16.76
CA SER A 145 10.06 7.80 16.48
C SER A 145 10.55 8.14 15.07
N ILE A 146 9.70 7.89 14.07
CA ILE A 146 10.00 8.07 12.64
C ILE A 146 9.92 9.54 12.23
N ARG A 147 9.03 10.32 12.86
CA ARG A 147 8.74 11.73 12.58
C ARG A 147 8.40 12.00 11.10
N PRO A 148 7.37 11.34 10.54
CA PRO A 148 7.01 11.51 9.13
C PRO A 148 6.21 12.79 8.87
N GLU A 149 6.73 13.67 8.01
CA GLU A 149 5.97 14.83 7.53
C GLU A 149 4.76 14.40 6.70
N VAL A 150 4.83 13.28 5.98
CA VAL A 150 3.73 12.78 5.14
C VAL A 150 3.38 11.35 5.55
N ILE A 151 2.09 11.10 5.77
CA ILE A 151 1.54 9.74 5.94
C ILE A 151 0.70 9.37 4.71
N LEU A 152 1.00 8.22 4.11
CA LEU A 152 0.17 7.61 3.05
C LEU A 152 -0.63 6.46 3.66
N THR A 153 -1.94 6.45 3.47
CA THR A 153 -2.83 5.37 3.94
C THR A 153 -4.09 5.30 3.07
N TYR A 154 -5.12 4.58 3.50
CA TYR A 154 -6.37 4.40 2.76
C TYR A 154 -7.37 5.55 2.98
N ALA A 155 -8.30 5.70 2.04
CA ALA A 155 -9.53 6.45 2.27
C ALA A 155 -10.44 5.72 3.28
N ALA A 156 -11.49 6.40 3.75
CA ALA A 156 -12.37 5.90 4.82
C ALA A 156 -13.12 4.60 4.47
N ASP A 157 -13.30 4.33 3.19
CA ASP A 157 -13.90 3.10 2.65
C ASP A 157 -12.91 1.93 2.59
N GLY A 158 -11.62 2.17 2.78
CA GLY A 158 -10.57 1.15 2.64
C GLY A 158 -10.25 0.77 1.19
N GLY A 159 -10.66 1.58 0.20
CA GLY A 159 -10.51 1.29 -1.22
C GLY A 159 -11.64 0.40 -1.76
N TYR A 160 -11.65 -0.88 -1.40
CA TYR A 160 -12.69 -1.84 -1.83
C TYR A 160 -13.55 -2.38 -0.68
N GLY A 161 -13.47 -1.75 0.49
CA GLY A 161 -14.27 -2.15 1.64
C GLY A 161 -13.59 -3.07 2.65
N HIS A 162 -12.31 -3.43 2.46
CA HIS A 162 -11.60 -4.34 3.36
C HIS A 162 -11.58 -3.81 4.81
N PRO A 163 -11.99 -4.60 5.82
CA PRO A 163 -12.04 -4.16 7.21
C PRO A 163 -10.69 -3.63 7.73
N ASP A 164 -9.60 -4.33 7.43
CA ASP A 164 -8.26 -3.90 7.87
C ASP A 164 -7.81 -2.58 7.23
N HIS A 165 -8.22 -2.27 6.01
CA HIS A 165 -7.89 -1.00 5.35
C HIS A 165 -8.63 0.16 6.02
N LYS A 166 -9.92 -0.05 6.34
CA LYS A 166 -10.74 0.88 7.11
C LYS A 166 -10.15 1.09 8.51
N GLN A 167 -9.65 0.04 9.14
CA GLN A 167 -9.03 0.14 10.46
C GLN A 167 -7.69 0.88 10.40
N ALA A 168 -6.86 0.63 9.38
CA ALA A 168 -5.63 1.39 9.13
C ALA A 168 -5.92 2.90 8.94
N HIS A 169 -6.93 3.23 8.13
CA HIS A 169 -7.42 4.61 8.00
C HIS A 169 -7.81 5.20 9.37
N ARG A 170 -8.64 4.48 10.14
CA ARG A 170 -9.14 4.93 11.45
C ARG A 170 -8.00 5.24 12.41
N ILE A 171 -7.03 4.32 12.56
CA ILE A 171 -5.94 4.51 13.53
C ILE A 171 -5.01 5.66 13.12
N VAL A 172 -4.79 5.89 11.82
CA VAL A 172 -3.99 7.02 11.33
C VAL A 172 -4.64 8.34 11.72
N HIS A 173 -5.93 8.51 11.42
CA HIS A 173 -6.65 9.75 11.75
C HIS A 173 -6.78 9.98 13.24
N GLU A 174 -7.07 8.94 14.03
CA GLU A 174 -7.09 9.02 15.50
C GLU A 174 -5.72 9.40 16.08
N ALA A 175 -4.63 8.82 15.57
CA ALA A 175 -3.28 9.17 15.98
C ALA A 175 -2.94 10.62 15.67
N VAL A 176 -3.20 11.07 14.44
CA VAL A 176 -2.95 12.46 14.01
C VAL A 176 -3.78 13.45 14.80
N GLN A 177 -5.05 13.14 15.09
CA GLN A 177 -5.93 13.97 15.89
C GLN A 177 -5.43 14.10 17.34
N ARG A 178 -5.03 12.99 17.98
CA ARG A 178 -4.47 13.02 19.35
C ARG A 178 -3.16 13.80 19.41
N LEU A 179 -2.26 13.61 18.45
CA LEU A 179 -1.01 14.34 18.36
C LEU A 179 -1.22 15.85 18.16
N SER A 180 -2.15 16.21 17.26
CA SER A 180 -2.52 17.61 17.02
C SER A 180 -3.11 18.27 18.26
N GLY A 181 -4.00 17.57 18.97
CA GLY A 181 -4.58 18.03 20.24
C GLY A 181 -3.53 18.22 21.33
N ALA A 182 -2.67 17.22 21.53
CA ALA A 182 -1.58 17.29 22.51
C ALA A 182 -0.60 18.45 22.22
N SER A 183 -0.26 18.68 20.95
CA SER A 183 0.57 19.81 20.55
C SER A 183 -0.10 21.16 20.84
N ALA A 184 -1.43 21.28 20.66
CA ALA A 184 -2.17 22.51 20.93
C ALA A 184 -2.34 22.82 22.43
N GLU A 185 -2.44 21.79 23.27
CA GLU A 185 -2.52 21.92 24.73
C GLU A 185 -1.16 22.20 25.40
N GLY A 186 -0.07 22.22 24.61
CA GLY A 186 1.27 22.45 25.12
C GLY A 186 1.85 21.25 25.87
N ALA A 187 1.42 20.02 25.54
CA ALA A 187 1.84 18.76 26.17
C ALA A 187 3.33 18.38 26.00
N GLY A 188 4.19 19.36 25.67
CA GLY A 188 5.62 19.22 25.49
C GLY A 188 6.04 19.76 24.12
N ALA A 189 7.15 20.50 24.09
CA ALA A 189 7.72 21.04 22.85
C ALA A 189 8.20 19.96 21.86
N ASP A 190 8.16 18.69 22.24
CA ASP A 190 8.72 17.55 21.50
C ASP A 190 7.67 16.68 20.78
N VAL A 191 6.37 17.00 20.89
CA VAL A 191 5.32 16.27 20.15
C VAL A 191 5.46 16.57 18.66
N PHE A 192 5.82 15.55 17.88
CA PHE A 192 5.86 15.67 16.43
C PHE A 192 4.45 15.45 15.85
N VAL A 193 4.00 16.35 14.99
CA VAL A 193 2.73 16.21 14.26
C VAL A 193 3.06 16.12 12.77
N PRO A 194 2.57 15.09 12.05
CA PRO A 194 2.70 15.02 10.59
C PRO A 194 2.17 16.30 9.93
N SER A 195 2.68 16.62 8.74
CA SER A 195 2.21 17.76 7.95
C SER A 195 0.98 17.42 7.10
N GLN A 196 0.93 16.20 6.53
CA GLN A 196 -0.20 15.74 5.73
C GLN A 196 -0.49 14.24 5.91
N VAL A 197 -1.77 13.89 5.76
CA VAL A 197 -2.23 12.52 5.50
C VAL A 197 -2.86 12.49 4.12
N LEU A 198 -2.39 11.60 3.25
CA LEU A 198 -2.95 11.38 1.91
C LEU A 198 -3.52 9.97 1.80
N TRP A 199 -4.64 9.87 1.09
CA TRP A 199 -5.35 8.62 0.85
C TRP A 199 -5.04 8.10 -0.55
N CYS A 200 -4.41 6.93 -0.66
CA CYS A 200 -4.18 6.28 -1.93
C CYS A 200 -5.50 5.81 -2.56
N VAL A 201 -5.68 6.10 -3.85
CA VAL A 201 -6.88 5.72 -4.61
C VAL A 201 -6.51 5.26 -6.01
N THR A 202 -7.33 4.37 -6.58
CA THR A 202 -7.24 4.03 -8.01
C THR A 202 -8.10 5.02 -8.80
N GLU A 203 -7.47 5.79 -9.68
CA GLU A 203 -8.16 6.77 -10.53
C GLU A 203 -8.79 6.09 -11.75
N ASP A 204 -10.11 6.23 -11.89
CA ASP A 204 -10.92 5.52 -12.88
C ASP A 204 -10.42 5.75 -14.32
N GLU A 205 -10.22 7.01 -14.69
CA GLU A 205 -9.85 7.38 -16.05
C GLU A 205 -8.45 6.89 -16.43
N LYS A 206 -7.52 6.83 -15.47
CA LYS A 206 -6.18 6.27 -15.70
C LYS A 206 -6.18 4.76 -15.75
N PHE A 207 -6.95 4.12 -14.88
CA PHE A 207 -7.15 2.67 -14.93
C PHE A 207 -7.76 2.28 -16.29
N ALA A 208 -8.85 2.92 -16.71
CA ALA A 208 -9.50 2.71 -17.99
C ALA A 208 -8.53 2.96 -19.17
N LYS A 209 -7.70 4.00 -19.09
CA LYS A 209 -6.67 4.27 -20.10
C LYS A 209 -5.63 3.15 -20.16
N GLY A 210 -5.18 2.62 -19.01
CA GLY A 210 -4.26 1.48 -18.94
C GLY A 210 -4.84 0.17 -19.45
N MET A 211 -6.17 0.01 -19.37
CA MET A 211 -6.90 -1.16 -19.88
C MET A 211 -7.32 -1.02 -21.35
N GLN A 212 -7.17 0.16 -21.96
CA GLN A 212 -7.65 0.45 -23.30
C GLN A 212 -7.10 -0.55 -24.33
N GLY A 213 -8.00 -1.16 -25.10
CA GLY A 213 -7.69 -2.09 -26.20
C GLY A 213 -7.48 -3.55 -25.78
N LEU A 214 -7.48 -3.89 -24.48
CA LEU A 214 -7.37 -5.29 -24.04
C LEU A 214 -8.61 -6.12 -24.41
N GLU A 215 -9.80 -5.50 -24.42
CA GLU A 215 -11.04 -6.17 -24.84
C GLU A 215 -11.06 -6.50 -26.34
N ASP A 216 -10.31 -5.73 -27.13
CA ASP A 216 -10.23 -5.90 -28.59
C ASP A 216 -9.19 -6.96 -29.01
N ASP A 217 -8.31 -7.37 -28.10
CA ASP A 217 -7.24 -8.34 -28.34
C ASP A 217 -7.22 -9.44 -27.27
N PRO A 218 -7.85 -10.61 -27.53
CA PRO A 218 -7.84 -11.75 -26.62
C PRO A 218 -6.44 -12.30 -26.30
N THR A 219 -5.43 -11.97 -27.09
CA THR A 219 -4.04 -12.40 -26.86
C THR A 219 -3.24 -11.42 -25.99
N ALA A 220 -3.78 -10.23 -25.72
CA ALA A 220 -3.13 -9.25 -24.86
C ALA A 220 -3.25 -9.58 -23.36
N VAL A 221 -4.26 -10.38 -22.98
CA VAL A 221 -4.44 -10.87 -21.61
C VAL A 221 -3.68 -12.19 -21.44
N PRO A 222 -2.79 -12.32 -20.43
CA PRO A 222 -2.04 -13.55 -20.21
C PRO A 222 -2.93 -14.77 -19.90
N GLU A 223 -2.48 -15.96 -20.32
CA GLU A 223 -3.24 -17.20 -20.15
C GLU A 223 -3.60 -17.49 -18.68
N GLY A 224 -4.89 -17.74 -18.43
CA GLY A 224 -5.45 -18.02 -17.12
C GLY A 224 -5.94 -16.80 -16.36
N TRP A 225 -5.70 -15.59 -16.87
CA TRP A 225 -6.19 -14.35 -16.27
C TRP A 225 -7.50 -13.91 -16.93
N THR A 226 -8.28 -13.12 -16.22
CA THR A 226 -9.54 -12.54 -16.70
C THR A 226 -9.48 -11.02 -16.76
N LEU A 227 -10.31 -10.42 -17.59
CA LEU A 227 -10.57 -8.99 -17.52
C LEU A 227 -11.51 -8.69 -16.34
N PRO A 228 -11.35 -7.55 -15.67
CA PRO A 228 -12.25 -7.13 -14.61
C PRO A 228 -13.65 -6.87 -15.18
N ALA A 229 -14.68 -7.33 -14.48
CA ALA A 229 -16.04 -6.90 -14.73
C ALA A 229 -16.21 -5.41 -14.36
N ALA A 230 -17.23 -4.77 -14.94
CA ALA A 230 -17.53 -3.37 -14.62
C ALA A 230 -17.78 -3.19 -13.10
N GLY A 231 -16.98 -2.34 -12.47
CA GLY A 231 -17.03 -2.07 -11.03
C GLY A 231 -16.36 -3.12 -10.13
N GLU A 232 -15.67 -4.11 -10.71
CA GLU A 232 -14.95 -5.13 -9.92
C GLU A 232 -13.67 -4.57 -9.28
N ILE A 233 -13.00 -3.63 -9.96
CA ILE A 233 -11.91 -2.85 -9.37
C ILE A 233 -12.50 -1.56 -8.81
N ALA A 234 -12.29 -1.31 -7.53
CA ALA A 234 -12.73 -0.08 -6.90
C ALA A 234 -11.90 1.10 -7.41
N THR A 235 -12.59 2.09 -7.97
CA THR A 235 -12.00 3.32 -8.52
C THR A 235 -12.74 4.56 -8.00
N VAL A 236 -12.08 5.72 -8.09
CA VAL A 236 -12.70 7.04 -7.90
C VAL A 236 -12.55 7.87 -9.18
N PRO A 237 -13.50 8.75 -9.50
CA PRO A 237 -13.36 9.64 -10.65
C PRO A 237 -12.20 10.62 -10.44
N SER A 238 -11.51 11.02 -11.51
CA SER A 238 -10.40 11.98 -11.48
C SER A 238 -10.76 13.31 -10.82
N ALA A 239 -12.03 13.70 -10.87
CA ALA A 239 -12.54 14.92 -10.23
C ALA A 239 -12.46 14.89 -8.69
N GLU A 240 -12.29 13.71 -8.09
CA GLU A 240 -12.10 13.54 -6.64
C GLU A 240 -10.62 13.37 -6.25
N VAL A 241 -9.68 13.38 -7.20
CA VAL A 241 -8.25 13.24 -6.97
C VAL A 241 -7.60 14.62 -6.75
N ASP A 242 -6.87 14.78 -5.65
CA ASP A 242 -6.22 16.04 -5.28
C ASP A 242 -4.73 16.08 -5.70
N LEU A 243 -4.09 14.92 -5.78
CA LEU A 243 -2.67 14.79 -6.13
C LEU A 243 -2.45 13.59 -7.04
N VAL A 244 -1.65 13.80 -8.09
CA VAL A 244 -1.11 12.76 -8.96
C VAL A 244 0.40 12.78 -8.89
N ILE A 245 0.99 11.63 -8.55
CA ILE A 245 2.44 11.41 -8.60
C ILE A 245 2.76 10.67 -9.90
N HIS A 246 3.58 11.28 -10.74
CA HIS A 246 4.16 10.61 -11.92
C HIS A 246 5.57 10.09 -11.59
N GLY A 247 5.81 8.83 -11.90
CA GLY A 247 7.12 8.18 -11.77
C GLY A 247 7.91 8.22 -13.07
N SER A 248 9.23 8.20 -12.94
CA SER A 248 10.15 7.89 -14.04
C SER A 248 10.15 6.39 -14.35
N ALA A 249 10.78 6.00 -15.46
CA ALA A 249 10.97 4.58 -15.77
C ALA A 249 11.75 3.82 -14.68
N GLU A 250 12.64 4.49 -13.94
CA GLU A 250 13.35 3.91 -12.80
C GLU A 250 12.41 3.63 -11.62
N ASP A 251 11.48 4.55 -11.33
CA ASP A 251 10.49 4.37 -10.25
C ASP A 251 9.53 3.23 -10.57
N VAL A 252 9.07 3.15 -11.82
CA VAL A 252 8.20 2.06 -12.30
C VAL A 252 8.94 0.72 -12.22
N ALA A 253 10.22 0.67 -12.61
CA ALA A 253 11.03 -0.55 -12.50
C ALA A 253 11.24 -0.99 -11.04
N ALA A 254 11.43 -0.05 -10.12
CA ALA A 254 11.51 -0.34 -8.68
C ALA A 254 10.18 -0.89 -8.13
N LYS A 255 9.05 -0.24 -8.44
CA LYS A 255 7.71 -0.75 -8.10
C LYS A 255 7.48 -2.15 -8.67
N GLN A 256 7.81 -2.37 -9.94
CA GLN A 256 7.67 -3.67 -10.58
C GLN A 256 8.53 -4.76 -9.93
N ALA A 257 9.76 -4.43 -9.54
CA ALA A 257 10.62 -5.36 -8.80
C ALA A 257 10.06 -5.69 -7.41
N ALA A 258 9.45 -4.71 -6.73
CA ALA A 258 8.75 -4.93 -5.47
C ALA A 258 7.50 -5.81 -5.66
N MET A 259 6.74 -5.62 -6.74
CA MET A 259 5.59 -6.46 -7.08
C MET A 259 6.00 -7.93 -7.25
N ARG A 260 7.12 -8.20 -7.94
CA ARG A 260 7.65 -9.57 -8.07
C ARG A 260 8.05 -10.19 -6.73
N ALA A 261 8.41 -9.39 -5.73
CA ALA A 261 8.82 -9.89 -4.42
C ALA A 261 7.66 -10.46 -3.61
N HIS A 262 6.44 -9.96 -3.85
CA HIS A 262 5.15 -10.43 -3.30
C HIS A 262 4.53 -11.55 -4.12
N ALA A 263 5.33 -12.55 -4.48
CA ALA A 263 4.94 -13.57 -5.44
C ALA A 263 3.75 -14.45 -5.00
N THR A 264 3.46 -14.56 -3.70
CA THR A 264 2.24 -15.24 -3.21
C THR A 264 0.96 -14.47 -3.55
N GLN A 265 1.04 -13.17 -3.78
CA GLN A 265 -0.12 -12.29 -3.98
C GLN A 265 -0.16 -11.57 -5.32
N ILE A 266 0.99 -11.27 -5.92
CA ILE A 266 1.10 -10.49 -7.14
C ILE A 266 1.83 -11.31 -8.20
N TRP A 267 1.24 -11.39 -9.38
CA TRP A 267 1.89 -11.99 -10.55
C TRP A 267 2.01 -10.93 -11.65
N VAL A 268 3.26 -10.58 -11.99
CA VAL A 268 3.57 -9.60 -13.03
C VAL A 268 3.85 -10.31 -14.35
N ALA A 269 3.23 -9.85 -15.44
CA ALA A 269 3.41 -10.43 -16.77
C ALA A 269 4.54 -9.73 -17.54
N ASP A 270 5.77 -9.91 -17.09
CA ASP A 270 6.97 -9.21 -17.61
C ASP A 270 8.11 -10.14 -18.04
N GLY A 271 7.81 -11.42 -18.27
CA GLY A 271 8.81 -12.39 -18.71
C GLY A 271 9.60 -13.02 -17.57
N THR A 272 9.35 -12.64 -16.31
CA THR A 272 10.00 -13.24 -15.16
C THR A 272 9.21 -14.41 -14.58
N ALA A 273 9.92 -15.34 -13.95
CA ALA A 273 9.35 -16.38 -13.11
C ALA A 273 9.76 -16.12 -11.66
N SER A 274 8.97 -16.62 -10.71
CA SER A 274 9.33 -16.65 -9.30
C SER A 274 9.34 -18.09 -8.78
N ASP A 275 9.79 -18.27 -7.54
CA ASP A 275 9.71 -19.59 -6.92
C ASP A 275 8.26 -19.99 -6.61
N VAL A 276 7.32 -19.05 -6.50
CA VAL A 276 5.87 -19.29 -6.38
C VAL A 276 5.28 -19.58 -7.77
N ASN A 277 5.57 -18.71 -8.74
CA ASN A 277 5.00 -18.72 -10.08
C ASN A 277 6.07 -19.13 -11.11
N ALA A 278 6.22 -20.44 -11.31
CA ALA A 278 7.21 -21.00 -12.24
C ALA A 278 6.82 -20.79 -13.72
N GLN A 279 5.55 -20.54 -14.01
CA GLN A 279 5.11 -20.22 -15.35
C GLN A 279 5.39 -18.74 -15.64
N VAL A 280 6.07 -18.46 -16.74
CA VAL A 280 6.28 -17.08 -17.17
C VAL A 280 4.98 -16.56 -17.81
N ARG A 281 4.68 -15.29 -17.55
CA ARG A 281 3.68 -14.52 -18.28
C ARG A 281 4.35 -13.28 -18.85
N GLU A 282 3.95 -12.92 -20.06
CA GLU A 282 4.39 -11.70 -20.73
C GLU A 282 3.15 -10.96 -21.20
N SER A 283 3.22 -9.63 -21.16
CA SER A 283 2.16 -8.75 -21.62
C SER A 283 2.80 -7.59 -22.38
N ASN A 284 2.13 -7.16 -23.43
CA ASN A 284 2.46 -5.94 -24.16
C ASN A 284 1.14 -5.22 -24.44
N PRO A 285 0.52 -4.63 -23.39
CA PRO A 285 -0.79 -4.01 -23.53
C PRO A 285 -0.74 -2.89 -24.59
N PRO A 286 -1.81 -2.74 -25.40
CA PRO A 286 -1.82 -1.76 -26.49
C PRO A 286 -1.87 -0.30 -26.00
N ALA A 287 -2.27 -0.08 -24.74
CA ALA A 287 -2.33 1.23 -24.11
C ALA A 287 -0.92 1.83 -23.88
N PRO A 288 -0.61 3.04 -24.39
CA PRO A 288 0.70 3.66 -24.17
C PRO A 288 1.04 3.98 -22.70
N SER A 289 0.03 4.06 -21.83
CA SER A 289 0.19 4.39 -20.39
C SER A 289 0.47 3.17 -19.51
N ALA A 290 0.48 1.96 -20.08
CA ALA A 290 0.83 0.73 -19.38
C ALA A 290 1.83 -0.02 -20.26
N THR A 291 2.94 -0.46 -19.71
CA THR A 291 3.90 -1.31 -20.44
C THR A 291 3.78 -2.77 -20.03
N THR A 292 3.06 -3.05 -18.95
CA THR A 292 3.01 -4.37 -18.32
C THR A 292 1.68 -4.52 -17.59
N LEU A 293 1.16 -5.73 -17.55
CA LEU A 293 -0.02 -6.13 -16.78
C LEU A 293 0.42 -6.96 -15.57
N PHE A 294 -0.43 -6.97 -14.55
CA PHE A 294 -0.31 -7.86 -13.40
C PHE A 294 -1.69 -8.37 -12.99
N CYS A 295 -1.72 -9.38 -12.13
CA CYS A 295 -2.94 -9.79 -11.44
C CYS A 295 -2.64 -10.04 -9.96
N LEU A 296 -3.71 -10.11 -9.16
CA LEU A 296 -3.66 -10.58 -7.78
C LEU A 296 -4.03 -12.07 -7.70
N SER A 297 -4.26 -12.60 -6.49
CA SER A 297 -4.70 -13.99 -6.28
C SER A 297 -6.00 -14.37 -6.99
N ASN A 298 -6.87 -13.40 -7.24
CA ASN A 298 -8.10 -13.56 -8.01
C ASN A 298 -7.90 -13.70 -9.53
N LEU A 299 -6.65 -13.57 -10.03
CA LEU A 299 -6.28 -13.65 -11.45
C LEU A 299 -6.95 -12.59 -12.35
N ILE A 300 -7.40 -11.49 -11.75
CA ILE A 300 -7.99 -10.35 -12.49
C ILE A 300 -6.88 -9.43 -12.96
N THR A 301 -6.89 -9.16 -14.26
CA THR A 301 -5.88 -8.35 -14.96
C THR A 301 -5.99 -6.87 -14.60
N GLN A 302 -4.86 -6.26 -14.28
CA GLN A 302 -4.71 -4.83 -13.97
C GLN A 302 -3.47 -4.26 -14.68
N PRO A 303 -3.48 -2.96 -15.05
CA PRO A 303 -2.35 -2.32 -15.71
C PRO A 303 -1.35 -1.79 -14.68
N LEU A 304 -0.05 -2.02 -14.90
CA LEU A 304 0.99 -1.31 -14.15
C LEU A 304 1.12 0.12 -14.71
N LEU A 305 0.60 1.08 -13.95
CA LEU A 305 0.60 2.51 -14.31
C LEU A 305 1.91 3.19 -13.88
N ASP A 306 2.30 4.22 -14.63
CA ASP A 306 3.42 5.13 -14.33
C ASP A 306 3.02 6.31 -13.42
N SER A 307 1.84 6.22 -12.80
CA SER A 307 1.36 7.22 -11.84
C SER A 307 0.52 6.61 -10.72
N GLU A 308 0.51 7.29 -9.57
CA GLU A 308 -0.32 6.99 -8.41
C GLU A 308 -1.13 8.23 -8.03
N SER A 309 -2.35 8.01 -7.57
CA SER A 309 -3.33 9.06 -7.31
C SER A 309 -3.74 9.08 -5.85
N TYR A 310 -3.92 10.28 -5.33
CA TYR A 310 -4.18 10.52 -3.92
C TYR A 310 -5.26 11.57 -3.70
N ARG A 311 -6.02 11.38 -2.62
CA ARG A 311 -6.91 12.38 -2.05
C ARG A 311 -6.29 12.96 -0.79
N LEU A 312 -6.51 14.24 -0.54
CA LEU A 312 -6.02 14.89 0.67
C LEU A 312 -6.92 14.51 1.84
N GLY A 313 -6.36 13.76 2.79
CA GLY A 313 -7.11 13.27 3.95
C GLY A 313 -7.09 14.24 5.13
N TRP A 314 -5.94 14.88 5.36
CA TRP A 314 -5.76 15.87 6.41
C TRP A 314 -4.50 16.71 6.14
N THR A 315 -4.51 17.98 6.55
CA THR A 315 -3.34 18.87 6.51
C THR A 315 -3.22 19.65 7.82
N ALA A 316 -2.01 19.73 8.35
CA ALA A 316 -1.73 20.47 9.57
C ALA A 316 -1.98 21.99 9.38
N PRO A 317 -2.41 22.72 10.42
CA PRO A 317 -2.60 24.17 10.33
C PRO A 317 -1.36 24.90 9.82
N GLY A 318 -1.51 25.70 8.76
CA GLY A 318 -0.43 26.49 8.16
C GLY A 318 0.44 25.75 7.14
N VAL A 319 0.26 24.44 6.96
CA VAL A 319 0.89 23.67 5.88
C VAL A 319 0.08 23.87 4.59
N PRO A 320 0.72 24.15 3.44
CA PRO A 320 0.01 24.26 2.17
C PRO A 320 -0.46 22.89 1.67
N GLU A 321 -1.63 22.83 1.01
CA GLU A 321 -2.22 21.58 0.52
C GLU A 321 -1.34 20.86 -0.53
N ASP A 322 -0.51 21.61 -1.27
CA ASP A 322 0.44 21.07 -2.25
C ASP A 322 1.83 20.73 -1.65
N PHE A 323 1.95 20.61 -0.32
CA PHE A 323 3.21 20.32 0.36
C PHE A 323 3.92 19.07 -0.19
N PHE A 324 3.21 17.94 -0.28
CA PHE A 324 3.83 16.71 -0.79
C PHE A 324 4.12 16.77 -2.30
N ALA A 325 3.29 17.45 -3.09
CA ALA A 325 3.54 17.70 -4.50
C ALA A 325 4.86 18.45 -4.72
N ARG A 326 5.13 19.49 -3.92
CA ARG A 326 6.37 20.26 -3.99
C ARG A 326 7.57 19.41 -3.61
N ALA A 327 7.47 18.65 -2.52
CA ALA A 327 8.53 17.76 -2.08
C ALA A 327 8.94 16.74 -3.15
N LEU A 328 7.97 16.21 -3.92
CA LEU A 328 8.23 15.27 -5.01
C LEU A 328 8.39 15.92 -6.40
N ALA A 329 8.47 17.25 -6.48
CA ALA A 329 8.74 17.93 -7.72
C ALA A 329 10.20 17.70 -8.14
N GLU A 330 10.41 17.21 -9.36
CA GLU A 330 11.76 17.09 -9.88
C GLU A 330 12.32 18.48 -10.15
N GLN A 331 13.52 18.77 -9.64
CA GLN A 331 14.20 20.01 -10.00
C GLN A 331 14.51 19.96 -11.50
N MET A 332 13.86 20.84 -12.27
CA MET A 332 14.26 21.09 -13.65
C MET A 332 15.67 21.70 -13.62
N VAL A 333 16.69 20.93 -14.01
CA VAL A 333 18.06 21.43 -14.25
C VAL A 333 18.17 21.97 -15.67
#